data_AF-A0AAI9FSI0-F1
#
_entry.id   AF-A0AAI9FSI0-F1
#
_cell.length_a   1.000
_cell.length_b   1.000
_cell.length_c   1.000
_cell.angle_alpha   90.00
_cell.angle_beta   90.00
_cell.angle_gamma   90.00
#
_symmetry.space_group_name_H-M   'P 1'
#
loop_
_entity.id
_entity.type
_entity.pdbx_description
1 polymer ?
#
loop_
_entity_poly.entity_id
_entity_poly.type
_entity_poly.pdbx_seq_one_letter_code
_entity_poly.pdbx_strand_id
1 'polypeptide(L)' 'MLFLLQDDERHAFDLALAECFRFGFDEIRDLRCGHLQVDVLNTDAYRGFAVFYEEALEAGSALLYYPAPL' A
#
# COMPACT_ATOMS: atom_id res chain seq x y z
N MET A 1 -6.07 1.18 2.24
CA MET A 1 -4.89 0.38 1.84
C MET A 1 -3.70 1.31 1.81
N LEU A 2 -2.59 0.94 2.42
CA LEU A 2 -1.37 1.76 2.49
C LEU A 2 -0.25 1.00 1.76
N PHE A 3 0.43 1.69 0.83
CA PHE A 3 1.64 1.19 0.17
C PHE A 3 2.85 1.92 0.76
N LEU A 4 3.87 1.16 1.17
CA LEU A 4 5.11 1.68 1.75
C LEU A 4 6.30 1.17 0.94
N LEU A 5 7.16 2.07 0.49
CA LEU A 5 8.44 1.72 -0.10
C LEU A 5 9.38 1.16 0.96
N GLN A 6 10.11 0.11 0.60
CA GLN A 6 11.16 -0.48 1.44
C GLN A 6 12.45 -0.54 0.62
N ASP A 7 13.56 -0.16 1.25
CA ASP A 7 14.88 -0.15 0.61
C ASP A 7 15.48 -1.57 0.45
N ASP A 8 14.90 -2.56 1.13
CA ASP A 8 15.36 -3.94 1.18
C ASP A 8 14.14 -4.88 1.14
N GLU A 9 14.32 -6.06 0.52
CA GLU A 9 13.33 -7.14 0.48
C GLU A 9 13.07 -7.78 1.85
N ARG A 10 13.83 -7.38 2.89
CA ARG A 10 13.56 -7.78 4.27
C ARG A 10 12.17 -7.32 4.69
N HIS A 11 11.34 -8.30 5.07
CA HIS A 11 10.01 -8.10 5.61
C HIS A 11 10.04 -7.32 6.95
N ALA A 12 10.10 -5.99 6.87
CA ALA A 12 10.16 -5.10 8.03
C ALA A 12 8.77 -4.75 8.56
N PHE A 13 8.02 -5.76 9.01
CA PHE A 13 6.64 -5.60 9.47
C PHE A 13 6.50 -4.63 10.66
N ASP A 14 7.47 -4.60 11.58
CA ASP A 14 7.44 -3.68 12.73
C ASP A 14 7.50 -2.20 12.30
N LEU A 15 8.34 -1.91 11.30
CA LEU A 15 8.44 -0.58 10.69
C LEU A 15 7.14 -0.22 9.95
N ALA A 16 6.59 -1.16 9.19
CA ALA A 16 5.32 -0.96 8.49
C ALA A 16 4.16 -0.71 9.47
N LEU A 17 4.10 -1.45 10.58
CA LEU A 17 3.12 -1.23 11.66
C LEU A 17 3.27 0.15 12.31
N ALA A 18 4.50 0.55 12.64
CA ALA A 18 4.77 1.86 13.22
C ALA A 18 4.31 2.99 12.28
N GLU A 19 4.55 2.86 10.98
CA GLU A 19 4.11 3.83 9.99
C GLU A 19 2.58 3.84 9.83
N CYS A 20 1.94 2.68 9.79
CA CYS A 20 0.47 2.58 9.82
C CYS A 20 -0.13 3.34 11.01
N PHE A 21 0.41 3.16 12.22
CA PHE A 21 -0.05 3.89 13.39
C PHE A 21 0.14 5.41 13.28
N ARG A 22 1.24 5.87 12.66
CA ARG A 22 1.47 7.31 12.45
C ARG A 22 0.40 7.95 11.57
N PHE A 23 -0.18 7.20 10.64
CA PHE A 23 -1.28 7.65 9.79
C PHE A 23 -2.67 7.34 10.36
N GLY A 24 -2.76 6.83 11.59
CA GLY A 24 -4.04 6.56 12.27
C GLY A 24 -4.70 5.24 11.88
N PHE A 25 -3.97 4.30 11.27
CA PHE A 25 -4.44 2.94 11.06
C PHE A 25 -4.18 2.09 12.31
N ASP A 26 -5.20 1.92 13.13
CA ASP A 26 -5.15 1.13 14.38
C ASP A 26 -5.83 -0.25 14.25
N GLU A 27 -6.74 -0.43 13.28
CA GLU A 27 -7.39 -1.71 12.97
C GLU A 27 -6.83 -2.40 11.71
N ILE A 28 -5.55 -2.80 11.75
CA ILE A 28 -4.90 -3.46 10.60
C ILE A 28 -5.35 -4.94 10.53
N ARG A 29 -6.08 -5.30 9.48
CA ARG A 29 -6.62 -6.67 9.29
C ARG A 29 -5.79 -7.55 8.35
N ASP A 30 -5.04 -6.95 7.44
CA ASP A 30 -4.23 -7.67 6.45
C ASP A 30 -2.95 -6.88 6.15
N LEU A 31 -1.85 -7.28 6.79
CA LEU A 31 -0.52 -6.70 6.57
C LEU A 31 0.29 -7.69 5.74
N ARG A 32 0.66 -7.30 4.53
CA ARG A 32 1.44 -8.13 3.61
C ARG A 32 2.68 -7.38 3.14
N CYS A 33 3.73 -8.13 2.88
CA CYS A 33 4.97 -7.66 2.26
C CYS A 33 5.25 -8.52 1.03
N GLY A 34 5.75 -7.91 -0.03
CA GLY A 34 6.08 -8.58 -1.28
C GLY A 34 6.36 -7.57 -2.39
N HIS A 35 6.92 -8.04 -3.50
CA HIS A 35 7.16 -7.19 -4.66
C HIS A 35 5.84 -6.69 -5.24
N LEU A 36 5.77 -5.38 -5.47
CA LEU A 36 4.69 -4.77 -6.22
C LEU A 36 4.78 -5.19 -7.69
N GLN A 37 3.93 -6.12 -8.10
CA GLN A 37 3.85 -6.57 -9.49
C GLN A 37 2.93 -5.63 -10.29
N VAL A 38 3.52 -4.56 -10.83
CA VAL A 38 2.81 -3.51 -11.59
C VAL A 38 1.98 -4.11 -12.75
N ASP A 39 2.48 -5.14 -13.42
CA ASP A 39 1.76 -5.81 -14.51
C ASP A 39 0.42 -6.42 -14.05
N VAL A 40 0.36 -6.96 -12.83
CA VAL A 40 -0.87 -7.51 -12.26
C VAL A 40 -1.86 -6.39 -11.93
N LEU A 41 -1.36 -5.25 -11.42
CA LEU A 41 -2.17 -4.08 -11.07
C LEU A 41 -2.71 -3.34 -12.31
N ASN A 42 -2.10 -3.55 -13.47
CA ASN A 42 -2.58 -3.05 -14.75
C ASN A 42 -3.66 -3.91 -15.42
N THR A 43 -4.03 -5.05 -14.82
CA THR A 43 -5.14 -5.87 -15.32
C THR A 43 -6.49 -5.23 -15.05
N ASP A 44 -7.52 -5.66 -15.79
CA ASP A 44 -8.89 -5.13 -15.65
C ASP A 44 -9.46 -5.26 -14.24
N ALA A 45 -9.02 -6.25 -13.47
CA ALA A 45 -9.42 -6.45 -12.08
C ALA A 45 -9.00 -5.28 -11.16
N TYR A 46 -7.95 -4.54 -11.54
CA TYR A 46 -7.34 -3.48 -10.73
C TYR A 46 -7.15 -2.16 -11.48
N ARG A 47 -7.85 -1.95 -12.61
CA ARG A 47 -7.72 -0.74 -13.42
C ARG A 47 -7.92 0.58 -12.65
N GLY A 48 -8.73 0.57 -11.60
CA GLY A 48 -8.95 1.73 -10.73
C GLY A 48 -7.80 2.07 -9.78
N PHE A 49 -6.75 1.25 -9.74
CA PHE A 49 -5.66 1.37 -8.77
C PHE A 49 -4.39 2.06 -9.32
N ALA A 50 -4.36 2.35 -10.63
CA ALA A 50 -3.20 2.90 -11.35
C ALA A 50 -2.51 4.06 -10.62
N VAL A 51 -3.27 5.13 -10.38
CA VAL A 51 -2.76 6.37 -9.79
C VAL A 51 -2.12 6.14 -8.42
N PHE A 52 -2.65 5.21 -7.61
CA PHE A 52 -2.15 5.02 -6.24
C PHE A 52 -0.82 4.29 -6.19
N TYR A 53 -0.61 3.28 -7.05
CA TYR A 53 0.68 2.60 -7.07
C TYR A 53 1.73 3.42 -7.82
N GLU A 54 1.35 4.23 -8.81
CA GLU A 54 2.24 5.20 -9.46
C GLU A 54 2.75 6.24 -8.45
N GLU A 55 1.85 6.82 -7.65
CA GLU A 55 2.21 7.73 -6.57
C GLU A 55 3.12 7.05 -5.54
N ALA A 56 2.87 5.78 -5.18
CA ALA A 56 3.74 5.04 -4.27
C ALA A 56 5.15 4.81 -4.85
N LEU A 57 5.26 4.58 -6.17
CA LEU A 57 6.55 4.42 -6.85
C LEU A 57 7.32 5.76 -6.94
N GLU A 58 6.63 6.88 -7.11
CA GLU A 58 7.25 8.21 -7.22
C GLU A 58 7.59 8.82 -5.85
N ALA A 59 6.63 8.81 -4.92
CA ALA A 59 6.74 9.47 -3.61
C ALA A 59 7.19 8.53 -2.48
N GLY A 60 7.32 7.24 -2.76
CA GLY A 60 7.71 6.22 -1.79
C GLY A 60 6.58 5.75 -0.87
N SER A 61 5.40 6.35 -0.93
CA SER A 61 4.22 5.85 -0.22
C SER A 61 2.94 6.42 -0.84
N ALA A 62 1.84 5.69 -0.72
CA ALA A 62 0.53 6.20 -1.10
C ALA A 62 -0.56 5.62 -0.19
N LEU A 63 -1.53 6.47 0.15
CA LEU A 63 -2.68 6.08 0.96
C LEU A 63 -3.96 6.05 0.12
N LEU A 64 -4.58 4.87 0.09
CA LEU A 64 -5.85 4.62 -0.56
C LEU A 64 -6.98 4.49 0.47
N TYR A 65 -7.93 5.41 0.43
CA TYR A 65 -9.11 5.40 1.27
C TYR A 65 -10.36 5.14 0.42
N TYR A 66 -11.13 4.12 0.80
CA TYR A 66 -12.46 3.86 0.25
C TYR A 66 -13.50 4.26 1.30
N PRO A 67 -14.24 5.36 1.08
CA PRO A 67 -15.42 5.59 1.90
C PRO A 67 -16.38 4.42 1.71
N ALA A 68 -16.93 3.90 2.80
CA ALA A 68 -18.00 2.92 2.69
C ALA A 68 -19.15 3.54 1.90
N PRO A 69 -19.75 2.83 0.92
CA PRO A 69 -20.98 3.31 0.32
C PRO A 69 -22.04 3.43 1.43
N LEU A 70 -22.69 4.59 1.47
CA LEU A 70 -23.83 4.88 2.36
C LEU A 70 -24.98 3.90 2.14
#